data_AF-A0A962CDB4-F1
#
_entry.id   AF-A0A962CDB4-F1
#
_cell.length_a   1.000
_cell.length_b   1.000
_cell.length_c   1.000
_cell.angle_alpha   90.00
_cell.angle_beta   90.00
_cell.angle_gamma   90.00
#
_symmetry.space_group_name_H-M   'P 1'
#
loop_
_entity.id
_entity.type
_entity.pdbx_description
1 polymer ?
#
loop_
_entity_poly.entity_id
_entity_poly.type
_entity_poly.pdbx_seq_one_letter_code
_entity_poly.pdbx_strand_id
1 'polypeptide(L)'
;NGQGLTVEVLSGNRMLVNWNTFTPDGSQQAWLGGVAEILGRQAVTFAVRPEGGRFAANFEWAPVSVNYWGSLTLVFSDCNHGRLFWAGDSGFASPWGVGEVALTRLTLPEGLSCP
;
A
#
# COMPACT_ATOMS: atom_id res chain seq x y z
N ASN A 1 -12.75 2.39 -10.35
CA ASN A 1 -11.47 1.73 -10.69
C ASN A 1 -11.07 0.90 -9.48
N GLY A 2 -11.07 -0.43 -9.57
CA GLY A 2 -11.02 -1.36 -8.43
C GLY A 2 -9.71 -1.43 -7.64
N GLN A 3 -9.02 -0.31 -7.47
CA GLN A 3 -7.80 -0.14 -6.68
C GLN A 3 -8.10 0.71 -5.44
N GLY A 4 -7.34 0.52 -4.36
CA GLY A 4 -7.54 1.28 -3.13
C GLY A 4 -6.56 0.93 -2.03
N LEU A 5 -6.41 1.85 -1.08
CA LEU A 5 -5.51 1.70 0.06
C LEU A 5 -6.30 1.45 1.34
N THR A 6 -5.78 0.55 2.16
CA THR A 6 -6.09 0.45 3.58
C THR A 6 -4.90 0.99 4.36
N VAL A 7 -5.16 1.89 5.30
CA VAL A 7 -4.15 2.45 6.19
C VAL A 7 -4.55 2.24 7.64
N GLU A 8 -3.58 1.93 8.49
CA GLU A 8 -3.78 1.77 9.92
C GLU A 8 -2.65 2.48 10.66
N VAL A 9 -3.00 3.35 11.60
CA VAL A 9 -2.02 4.01 12.47
C VAL A 9 -1.68 3.06 13.63
N LEU A 10 -0.40 2.74 13.75
CA LEU A 10 0.14 1.82 14.74
C LEU A 10 0.83 2.58 15.88
N SER A 11 1.10 1.87 16.98
CA SER A 11 1.95 2.39 18.06
C SER A 11 3.37 2.71 17.56
N GLY A 12 3.98 3.72 18.19
CA GLY A 12 5.32 4.18 17.85
C GLY A 12 5.37 5.05 16.60
N ASN A 13 4.30 5.79 16.30
CA ASN A 13 4.24 6.74 15.18
C ASN A 13 4.51 6.07 13.82
N ARG A 14 3.87 4.91 13.61
CA ARG A 14 3.99 4.10 12.40
C ARG A 14 2.64 3.96 11.71
N MET A 15 2.66 3.67 10.42
CA MET A 15 1.46 3.42 9.63
C MET A 15 1.62 2.15 8.81
N LEU A 16 0.74 1.17 8.99
CA LEU A 16 0.60 0.07 8.04
C LEU A 16 -0.10 0.60 6.79
N VAL A 17 0.45 0.29 5.63
CA VAL A 17 -0.14 0.61 4.33
C VAL A 17 -0.30 -0.68 3.54
N ASN A 18 -1.51 -0.93 3.05
CA ASN A 18 -1.80 -2.00 2.12
C ASN A 18 -2.54 -1.44 0.90
N TRP A 19 -1.92 -1.52 -0.27
CA TRP A 19 -2.45 -1.03 -1.53
C TRP A 19 -2.84 -2.20 -2.43
N ASN A 20 -4.14 -2.29 -2.70
CA ASN A 20 -4.72 -3.21 -3.67
C ASN A 20 -4.74 -2.49 -5.02
N THR A 21 -4.05 -3.05 -6.02
CA THR A 21 -3.88 -2.47 -7.35
C THR A 21 -3.78 -3.57 -8.42
N PHE A 22 -3.24 -3.26 -9.59
CA PHE A 22 -3.05 -4.17 -10.72
C PHE A 22 -1.59 -4.20 -11.14
N THR A 23 -1.17 -5.29 -11.79
CA THR A 23 0.12 -5.37 -12.48
C THR A 23 0.25 -4.30 -13.57
N PRO A 24 1.47 -3.91 -13.99
CA PRO A 24 1.65 -2.84 -14.97
C PRO A 24 0.95 -3.05 -16.31
N ASP A 25 0.82 -4.31 -16.73
CA ASP A 25 0.09 -4.73 -17.93
C ASP A 25 -1.43 -4.82 -17.73
N GLY A 26 -1.91 -4.61 -16.49
CA GLY A 26 -3.32 -4.69 -16.09
C GLY A 26 -3.89 -6.11 -16.07
N SER A 27 -3.09 -7.15 -16.26
CA SER A 27 -3.58 -8.52 -16.43
C SER A 27 -3.98 -9.20 -15.12
N GLN A 28 -3.42 -8.77 -13.99
CA GLN A 28 -3.63 -9.38 -12.68
C GLN A 28 -3.80 -8.34 -11.57
N GLN A 29 -4.46 -8.74 -10.49
CA GLN A 29 -4.45 -7.97 -9.24
C GLN A 29 -3.07 -8.08 -8.56
N ALA A 30 -2.70 -7.03 -7.85
CA ALA A 30 -1.47 -6.96 -7.07
C ALA A 30 -1.74 -6.32 -5.71
N TRP A 31 -1.01 -6.80 -4.71
CA TRP A 31 -1.04 -6.27 -3.35
C TRP A 31 0.36 -5.81 -2.97
N LEU A 32 0.44 -4.55 -2.55
CA LEU A 32 1.67 -3.87 -2.20
C LEU A 32 1.53 -3.37 -0.79
N GLY A 33 2.51 -3.57 0.08
CA GLY A 33 2.38 -3.13 1.45
C GLY A 33 3.68 -2.95 2.19
N GLY A 34 3.62 -2.19 3.27
CA GLY A 34 4.75 -1.89 4.12
C GLY A 34 4.32 -1.15 5.38
N VAL A 35 5.25 -1.04 6.32
CA VAL A 35 5.09 -0.22 7.52
C VAL A 35 5.90 1.05 7.36
N ALA A 36 5.22 2.17 7.35
CA ALA A 36 5.80 3.49 7.21
C ALA A 36 6.08 4.14 8.57
N GLU A 37 7.13 4.93 8.62
CA GLU A 37 7.32 5.91 9.68
C GLU A 37 6.49 7.16 9.37
N ILE A 38 5.78 7.70 10.36
CA ILE A 38 5.01 8.94 10.23
C ILE A 38 5.91 10.12 10.57
N LEU A 39 6.08 11.05 9.64
CA LEU A 39 6.87 12.28 9.81
C LEU A 39 5.97 13.49 9.53
N GLY A 40 5.37 14.03 10.58
CA GLY A 40 4.37 15.10 10.48
C GLY A 40 3.15 14.64 9.68
N ARG A 41 3.00 15.15 8.46
CA ARG A 41 1.87 14.82 7.57
C ARG A 41 2.18 13.74 6.54
N GLN A 42 3.39 13.18 6.60
CA GLN A 42 3.89 12.21 5.63
C GLN A 42 4.08 10.85 6.28
N ALA A 43 3.89 9.78 5.50
CA ALA A 43 4.26 8.43 5.88
C ALA A 43 5.07 7.80 4.74
N VAL A 44 6.31 7.41 5.01
CA VAL A 44 7.24 6.90 3.99
C VAL A 44 7.65 5.47 4.32
N THR A 45 7.62 4.58 3.32
CA THR A 45 8.05 3.19 3.47
C THR A 45 8.60 2.60 2.19
N PHE A 46 9.41 1.56 2.36
CA PHE A 46 9.69 0.57 1.33
C PHE A 46 8.60 -0.49 1.38
N ALA A 47 7.96 -0.72 0.24
CA ALA A 47 6.90 -1.71 0.12
C ALA A 47 7.43 -3.02 -0.48
N VAL A 48 6.77 -4.09 -0.10
CA VAL A 48 6.96 -5.44 -0.63
C VAL A 48 5.72 -5.85 -1.42
N ARG A 49 5.90 -6.79 -2.33
CA ARG A 49 4.83 -7.46 -3.08
C ARG A 49 4.84 -8.96 -2.75
N PRO A 50 3.91 -9.42 -1.90
CA PRO A 50 3.69 -10.84 -1.69
C PRO A 50 3.07 -11.47 -2.95
N GLU A 51 3.59 -12.62 -3.35
CA GLU A 51 3.09 -13.40 -4.50
C GLU A 51 2.98 -14.88 -4.16
N GLY A 52 2.03 -15.55 -4.80
CA GLY A 52 1.69 -16.94 -4.52
C GLY A 52 0.73 -17.06 -3.34
N GLY A 53 0.84 -18.17 -2.61
CA GLY A 53 -0.17 -18.55 -1.63
C GLY A 53 -1.49 -19.01 -2.26
N ARG A 54 -2.29 -19.75 -1.49
CA ARG A 54 -3.62 -20.18 -1.89
C ARG A 54 -4.54 -20.14 -0.68
N PHE A 55 -5.74 -19.62 -0.87
CA PHE A 55 -6.81 -19.79 0.10
C PHE A 55 -7.33 -21.23 -0.01
N ALA A 56 -6.81 -22.14 0.82
CA ALA A 56 -7.11 -23.57 0.76
C ALA A 56 -7.93 -24.00 1.99
N ALA A 57 -8.97 -24.82 1.76
CA ALA A 57 -9.80 -25.40 2.81
C ALA A 57 -9.03 -26.37 3.72
N ASN A 58 -7.97 -26.95 3.17
CA ASN A 58 -7.02 -27.82 3.87
C ASN A 58 -5.70 -27.06 3.90
N PHE A 59 -5.00 -27.06 5.03
CA PHE A 59 -3.75 -26.31 5.23
C PHE A 59 -2.58 -26.95 4.47
N GLU A 60 -2.66 -26.94 3.14
CA GLU A 60 -1.55 -27.26 2.27
C GLU A 60 -0.78 -25.97 1.98
N TRP A 61 0.48 -25.96 2.41
CA TRP A 61 1.38 -24.83 2.24
C TRP A 61 1.63 -24.60 0.75
N ALA A 62 1.01 -23.58 0.18
CA ALA A 62 1.50 -22.97 -1.05
C ALA A 62 2.60 -21.96 -0.67
N PRO A 63 3.78 -21.98 -1.30
CA PRO A 63 4.84 -21.03 -0.99
C PRO A 63 4.37 -19.61 -1.27
N VAL A 64 4.68 -18.71 -0.34
CA VAL A 64 4.52 -17.26 -0.49
C VAL A 64 5.92 -16.68 -0.66
N SER A 65 6.15 -15.95 -1.74
CA SER A 65 7.36 -15.15 -1.93
C SER A 65 7.06 -13.70 -1.57
N VAL A 66 7.95 -13.06 -0.83
CA VAL A 66 7.82 -11.66 -0.42
C VAL A 66 9.01 -10.91 -0.99
N ASN A 67 8.79 -10.23 -2.12
CA ASN A 67 9.83 -9.50 -2.83
C ASN A 67 9.75 -8.02 -2.50
N TYR A 68 10.92 -7.36 -2.38
CA TYR A 68 10.96 -5.91 -2.42
C TYR A 68 10.34 -5.41 -3.72
N TRP A 69 9.50 -4.37 -3.63
CA TRP A 69 8.79 -3.84 -4.78
C TRP A 69 9.17 -2.40 -5.12
N GLY A 70 9.40 -1.55 -4.12
CA GLY A 70 9.59 -0.12 -4.34
C GLY A 70 9.31 0.73 -3.10
N SER A 71 9.00 2.00 -3.30
CA SER A 71 8.69 2.94 -2.22
C SER A 71 7.28 3.52 -2.34
N LEU A 72 6.64 3.73 -1.20
CA LEU A 72 5.38 4.45 -1.07
C LEU A 72 5.58 5.67 -0.17
N THR A 73 5.03 6.81 -0.58
CA THR A 73 4.94 8.01 0.26
C THR A 73 3.50 8.49 0.27
N LEU A 74 2.90 8.55 1.46
CA LEU A 74 1.57 9.13 1.65
C LEU A 74 1.71 10.52 2.25
N VAL A 75 0.95 11.47 1.76
CA VAL A 75 0.88 12.84 2.29
C VAL A 75 -0.57 13.20 2.54
N PHE A 76 -0.94 13.53 3.77
CA PHE A 76 -2.33 13.81 4.15
C PHE A 76 -2.61 15.31 4.23
N SER A 77 -3.58 15.80 3.46
CA SER A 77 -4.04 17.20 3.47
C SER A 77 -5.14 17.46 4.49
N ASP A 78 -5.84 16.42 4.92
CA ASP A 78 -6.71 16.38 6.08
C ASP A 78 -7.06 14.91 6.38
N CYS A 79 -8.05 14.68 7.24
CA CYS A 79 -8.49 13.35 7.61
C CYS A 79 -9.05 12.52 6.45
N ASN A 80 -9.69 13.17 5.50
CA ASN A 80 -10.41 12.53 4.42
C ASN A 80 -9.67 12.65 3.08
N HIS A 81 -8.60 13.44 3.00
CA HIS A 81 -7.87 13.69 1.77
C HIS A 81 -6.36 13.51 1.94
N GLY A 82 -5.75 12.96 0.90
CA GLY A 82 -4.30 12.85 0.84
C GLY A 82 -3.82 12.58 -0.58
N ARG A 83 -2.57 12.14 -0.68
CA ARG A 83 -1.93 11.79 -1.93
C ARG A 83 -0.99 10.63 -1.69
N LEU A 84 -1.06 9.63 -2.55
CA LEU A 84 -0.06 8.58 -2.64
C LEU A 84 0.92 8.96 -3.75
N PHE A 85 2.21 8.84 -3.46
CA PHE A 85 3.29 8.80 -4.42
C PHE A 85 3.92 7.41 -4.38
N TRP A 86 4.31 6.90 -5.54
CA TRP A 86 5.04 5.64 -5.62
C TRP A 86 6.20 5.70 -6.60
N ALA A 87 7.16 4.82 -6.37
CA ALA A 87 8.22 4.49 -7.31
C ALA A 87 8.51 3.00 -7.20
N GLY A 88 8.41 2.28 -8.32
CA GLY A 88 8.82 0.88 -8.38
C GLY A 88 10.33 0.72 -8.23
N ASP A 89 10.78 -0.53 -8.09
CA ASP A 89 12.20 -0.89 -8.06
C ASP A 89 12.88 -0.40 -9.36
N SER A 90 13.90 0.46 -9.23
CA SER A 90 14.55 1.25 -10.31
C SER A 90 13.84 2.53 -10.79
N GLY A 91 12.78 2.98 -10.11
CA GLY A 91 12.15 4.27 -10.37
C GLY A 91 11.53 4.35 -11.77
N PHE A 92 11.95 5.32 -12.59
CA PHE A 92 11.42 5.51 -13.94
C PHE A 92 11.68 4.33 -14.90
N ALA A 93 12.70 3.51 -14.63
CA ALA A 93 12.98 2.32 -15.41
C ALA A 93 12.14 1.09 -14.98
N SER A 94 11.45 1.19 -13.84
CA SER A 94 10.57 0.12 -13.37
C SER A 94 9.37 -0.02 -14.32
N PRO A 95 8.90 -1.25 -14.62
CA PRO A 95 7.63 -1.42 -15.32
C PRO A 95 6.44 -0.85 -14.53
N TRP A 96 6.56 -0.75 -13.20
CA TRP A 96 5.57 -0.09 -12.33
C TRP A 96 5.64 1.44 -12.38
N GLY A 97 6.74 1.97 -12.94
CA GLY A 97 7.02 3.39 -13.09
C GLY A 97 7.08 4.15 -11.77
N VAL A 98 6.91 5.45 -11.91
CA VAL A 98 6.66 6.38 -10.80
C VAL A 98 5.33 7.06 -11.05
N GLY A 99 4.64 7.45 -9.98
CA GLY A 99 3.40 8.19 -10.16
C GLY A 99 2.82 8.69 -8.86
N GLU A 100 1.67 9.33 -9.02
CA GLU A 100 0.90 9.86 -7.91
C GLU A 100 -0.60 9.73 -8.14
N VAL A 101 -1.36 9.65 -7.05
CA VAL A 101 -2.82 9.68 -7.09
C VAL A 101 -3.38 10.38 -5.85
N ALA A 102 -4.40 11.21 -6.06
CA ALA A 102 -5.16 11.80 -4.97
C ALA A 102 -5.98 10.73 -4.24
N LEU A 103 -6.00 10.81 -2.91
CA LEU A 103 -6.74 9.89 -2.05
C LEU A 103 -7.94 10.60 -1.44
N THR A 104 -9.07 9.92 -1.44
CA THR A 104 -10.26 10.30 -0.68
C THR A 104 -10.68 9.12 0.19
N ARG A 105 -10.98 9.37 1.46
CA ARG A 105 -11.45 8.35 2.40
C ARG A 105 -12.79 7.79 1.95
N LEU A 106 -12.88 6.47 1.86
CA LEU A 106 -14.13 5.77 1.54
C LEU A 106 -14.88 5.33 2.80
N THR A 107 -14.14 4.86 3.81
CA THR A 107 -14.69 4.34 5.06
C THR A 107 -13.79 4.71 6.23
N LEU A 108 -14.36 4.69 7.43
CA LEU A 108 -13.66 4.78 8.70
C LEU A 108 -14.26 3.68 9.59
N PRO A 109 -13.45 2.81 10.22
CA PRO A 109 -13.98 1.88 11.21
C PRO A 109 -14.74 2.62 12.31
N GLU A 110 -15.86 2.04 12.73
CA GLU A 110 -16.69 2.62 13.79
C GLU A 110 -15.88 2.76 15.09
N GLY A 111 -16.11 3.87 15.82
CA GLY A 111 -15.43 4.16 17.07
C GLY A 111 -14.03 4.77 16.93
N LEU A 112 -13.51 4.93 15.72
CA LEU A 112 -12.29 5.69 15.47
C LEU A 112 -12.61 7.14 15.07
N SER A 113 -11.82 8.07 15.58
CA SER A 113 -11.73 9.43 15.05
C SER A 113 -10.37 9.63 14.41
N CYS A 114 -10.34 10.50 13.40
CA CYS A 114 -9.06 11.00 12.91
C CYS A 114 -8.43 11.91 13.98
N PRO A 115 -7.14 11.75 14.30
CA PRO A 115 -6.44 12.63 15.24
C PRO A 115 -6.32 14.06 14.71
#